data_AF-A0A538R451-F1
#
_entry.id   AF-A0A538R451-F1
#
_cell.length_a   1.000
_cell.length_b   1.000
_cell.length_c   1.000
_cell.angle_alpha   90.00
_cell.angle_beta   90.00
_cell.angle_gamma   90.00
#
_symmetry.space_group_name_H-M   'P 1'
#
loop_
_entity.id
_entity.type
_entity.pdbx_description
1 polymer ?
#
loop_
_entity_poly.entity_id
_entity_poly.type
_entity_poly.pdbx_seq_one_letter_code
_entity_poly.pdbx_strand_id
1 'polypeptide(L)'
;MGGFGQARAVPVRQARPRRHVHAQGPRPHQRQARRGHRPLQVRVRRRSLRALALGPASRPELPLNDTPAAYARRVQLIVAEKPAVARDLARVLGVRASGEHCFEGADRVITWCIGHLVELDEPAAYDTRWKAWRLDSLPMLPAEFRLRPSRHAVAQLRAVTRLLADRRFTQVVNACDAGREGELIFRYLVQFAGRCPPVQRLWISSLTDDAIRRGFAALRPGAQLDPLADAARSRSEADWLVGMNATRAITVRGR
;
A
#
# COMPACT_ATOMS: atom_id res chain seq x y z
N MET A 1 -44.95 -56.03 -9.10
CA MET A 1 -45.29 -56.39 -7.71
C MET A 1 -44.35 -55.64 -6.79
N GLY A 2 -44.90 -54.90 -5.82
CA GLY A 2 -44.21 -54.26 -4.68
C GLY A 2 -43.48 -52.95 -5.01
N GLY A 3 -43.75 -51.80 -4.39
CA GLY A 3 -44.66 -51.43 -3.31
C GLY A 3 -44.29 -50.01 -2.85
N PHE A 4 -45.20 -49.06 -3.03
CA PHE A 4 -45.06 -47.67 -2.58
C PHE A 4 -45.23 -47.59 -1.04
N GLY A 5 -44.28 -46.95 -0.35
CA GLY A 5 -44.37 -46.64 1.08
C GLY A 5 -44.63 -45.15 1.31
N GLN A 6 -45.77 -44.84 1.93
CA GLN A 6 -46.31 -43.50 2.18
C GLN A 6 -45.60 -42.72 3.30
N ALA A 7 -45.72 -41.39 3.19
CA ALA A 7 -45.30 -40.37 4.14
C ALA A 7 -46.02 -40.42 5.51
N ARG A 8 -45.34 -39.92 6.55
CA ARG A 8 -45.98 -39.45 7.79
C ARG A 8 -45.54 -38.02 8.09
N ALA A 9 -46.52 -37.11 8.13
CA ALA A 9 -46.39 -35.73 8.56
C ALA A 9 -46.36 -35.63 10.09
N VAL A 10 -45.54 -34.71 10.63
CA VAL A 10 -45.49 -34.35 12.05
C VAL A 10 -45.96 -32.89 12.18
N PRO A 11 -46.84 -32.56 13.15
CA PRO A 11 -47.53 -31.28 13.17
C PRO A 11 -46.69 -30.11 13.70
N VAL A 12 -46.94 -28.95 13.09
CA VAL A 12 -46.44 -27.61 13.41
C VAL A 12 -47.02 -27.12 14.75
N ARG A 13 -46.16 -26.68 15.68
CA ARG A 13 -46.57 -25.86 16.84
C ARG A 13 -46.25 -24.39 16.59
N GLN A 14 -47.30 -23.58 16.46
CA GLN A 14 -47.24 -22.13 16.42
C GLN A 14 -46.99 -21.57 17.83
N ALA A 15 -45.99 -20.70 18.00
CA ALA A 15 -45.80 -19.89 19.20
C ALA A 15 -46.11 -18.41 18.87
N ARG A 16 -47.02 -17.83 19.68
CA ARG A 16 -47.54 -16.46 19.57
C ARG A 16 -46.49 -15.39 19.94
N PRO A 17 -46.64 -14.14 19.45
CA PRO A 17 -45.68 -13.06 19.69
C PRO A 17 -45.92 -12.37 21.05
N ARG A 18 -44.85 -11.98 21.74
CA ARG A 18 -44.92 -11.00 22.85
C ARG A 18 -44.49 -9.62 22.34
N ARG A 19 -45.40 -8.66 22.48
CA ARG A 19 -45.21 -7.22 22.28
C ARG A 19 -44.55 -6.57 23.50
N HIS A 20 -44.14 -5.31 23.28
CA HIS A 20 -43.85 -4.21 24.23
C HIS A 20 -42.36 -4.06 24.63
N VAL A 21 -41.75 -2.86 24.65
CA VAL A 21 -42.23 -1.47 24.58
C VAL A 21 -41.06 -0.53 24.21
N HIS A 22 -41.37 0.57 23.52
CA HIS A 22 -40.51 1.74 23.31
C HIS A 22 -40.23 2.49 24.62
N ALA A 23 -39.00 2.97 24.81
CA ALA A 23 -38.77 4.19 25.60
C ALA A 23 -37.57 4.96 25.03
N GLN A 24 -37.89 6.06 24.35
CA GLN A 24 -36.96 7.15 24.04
C GLN A 24 -36.80 8.03 25.28
N GLY A 25 -35.59 8.53 25.52
CA GLY A 25 -35.30 9.59 26.48
C GLY A 25 -34.11 10.44 26.02
N PRO A 26 -34.08 11.76 26.28
CA PRO A 26 -33.50 12.75 25.37
C PRO A 26 -32.05 13.17 25.70
N ARG A 27 -31.35 13.67 24.67
CA ARG A 27 -30.17 14.56 24.80
C ARG A 27 -30.65 15.98 25.16
N PRO A 28 -29.82 16.80 25.82
CA PRO A 28 -29.42 18.04 25.11
C PRO A 28 -28.03 18.67 25.41
N HIS A 29 -27.59 19.46 24.42
CA HIS A 29 -26.85 20.74 24.42
C HIS A 29 -25.43 20.84 25.03
N GLN A 30 -24.38 21.08 24.21
CA GLN A 30 -23.92 22.37 23.64
C GLN A 30 -23.50 23.42 24.69
N ARG A 31 -22.22 23.82 24.67
CA ARG A 31 -21.82 25.24 24.59
C ARG A 31 -20.34 25.41 24.25
N GLN A 32 -20.10 26.18 23.19
CA GLN A 32 -18.83 26.77 22.79
C GLN A 32 -18.47 27.94 23.70
N ALA A 33 -17.19 28.23 23.88
CA ALA A 33 -16.70 29.56 24.19
C ALA A 33 -15.35 29.83 23.50
N ARG A 34 -15.38 30.73 22.51
CA ARG A 34 -14.24 31.37 21.86
C ARG A 34 -13.82 32.61 22.67
N ARG A 35 -12.53 32.81 22.91
CA ARG A 35 -11.81 34.11 23.06
C ARG A 35 -10.33 33.80 22.81
N GLY A 36 -9.49 34.50 22.06
CA GLY A 36 -9.49 35.83 21.47
C GLY A 36 -8.02 36.28 21.45
N HIS A 37 -7.34 36.15 20.31
CA HIS A 37 -5.94 36.55 20.11
C HIS A 37 -5.82 38.07 19.90
N ARG A 38 -4.80 38.71 20.49
CA ARG A 38 -4.28 40.03 20.10
C ARG A 38 -2.76 39.95 20.01
N PRO A 39 -2.12 40.33 18.88
CA PRO A 39 -0.66 40.40 18.79
C PRO A 39 -0.14 41.79 19.21
N LEU A 40 0.97 41.78 19.95
CA LEU A 40 1.75 42.97 20.31
C LEU A 40 2.64 43.37 19.12
N GLN A 41 2.55 44.63 18.67
CA GLN A 41 3.46 45.21 17.69
C GLN A 41 4.72 45.75 18.38
N VAL A 42 5.91 45.35 17.90
CA VAL A 42 7.19 45.91 18.34
C VAL A 42 7.69 46.89 17.28
N ARG A 43 7.97 48.12 17.71
CA ARG A 43 8.37 49.28 16.89
C ARG A 43 9.90 49.33 16.78
N VAL A 44 10.45 49.12 15.59
CA VAL A 44 11.90 49.22 15.32
C VAL A 44 12.30 50.69 15.15
N ARG A 45 13.24 51.18 15.97
CA ARG A 45 13.86 52.51 15.80
C ARG A 45 15.04 52.41 14.82
N ARG A 46 14.97 53.15 13.72
CA ARG A 46 16.11 53.39 12.82
C ARG A 46 17.04 54.44 13.44
N ARG A 47 18.33 54.12 13.59
CA ARG A 47 19.40 55.12 13.77
C ARG A 47 20.34 55.04 12.57
N SER A 48 20.42 56.15 11.86
CA SER A 48 21.37 56.45 10.78
C SER A 48 22.68 56.95 11.38
N LEU A 49 23.82 56.37 10.97
CA LEU A 49 25.12 57.04 11.05
C LEU A 49 25.92 56.78 9.77
N ARG A 50 26.56 57.85 9.33
CA ARG A 50 27.22 58.09 8.04
C ARG A 50 28.48 57.24 7.84
N ALA A 51 28.77 57.05 6.55
CA ALA A 51 29.87 56.33 5.95
C ALA A 51 31.26 56.91 6.25
N LEU A 52 32.21 56.00 6.50
CA LEU A 52 33.63 56.20 6.17
C LEU A 52 33.94 55.34 4.93
N ALA A 53 34.44 55.98 3.88
CA ALA A 53 34.81 55.36 2.63
C ALA A 53 36.19 54.71 2.73
N LEU A 54 36.25 53.40 2.47
CA LEU A 54 37.45 52.66 2.10
C LEU A 54 37.15 52.01 0.73
N GLY A 55 38.05 52.21 -0.23
CA GLY A 55 37.97 51.69 -1.60
C GLY A 55 37.97 50.15 -1.69
N PRO A 56 37.74 49.59 -2.89
CA PRO A 56 37.15 48.28 -3.05
C PRO A 56 38.20 47.18 -2.85
N ALA A 57 38.19 46.55 -1.69
CA ALA A 57 38.71 45.19 -1.57
C ALA A 57 37.63 44.26 -2.10
N SER A 58 37.89 43.64 -3.25
CA SER A 58 37.07 42.62 -3.89
C SER A 58 36.71 41.53 -2.89
N ARG A 59 35.52 41.61 -2.29
CA ARG A 59 34.92 40.49 -1.59
C ARG A 59 34.64 39.43 -2.64
N PRO A 60 35.04 38.16 -2.45
CA PRO A 60 34.50 37.12 -3.30
C PRO A 60 32.99 37.13 -3.09
N GLU A 61 32.24 37.50 -4.14
CA GLU A 61 30.81 37.24 -4.20
C GLU A 61 30.64 35.73 -4.04
N LEU A 62 30.22 35.31 -2.85
CA LEU A 62 29.65 33.99 -2.68
C LEU A 62 28.43 33.94 -3.60
N PRO A 63 28.30 32.95 -4.49
CA PRO A 63 27.21 32.93 -5.44
C PRO A 63 25.90 32.85 -4.67
N LEU A 64 25.04 33.85 -4.90
CA LEU A 64 23.61 33.83 -4.60
C LEU A 64 22.97 32.71 -5.42
N ASN A 65 23.14 31.47 -4.97
CA ASN A 65 22.42 30.33 -5.48
C ASN A 65 21.83 29.55 -4.31
N ASP A 66 20.96 30.22 -3.55
CA ASP A 66 19.98 29.55 -2.70
C ASP A 66 18.92 28.90 -3.60
N THR A 67 19.28 27.79 -4.23
CA THR A 67 18.30 26.80 -4.67
C THR A 67 18.66 25.45 -4.05
N PRO A 68 18.05 25.07 -2.90
CA PRO A 68 18.19 23.73 -2.34
C PRO A 68 17.66 22.60 -3.24
N ALA A 69 17.02 22.93 -4.37
CA ALA A 69 16.39 21.98 -5.29
C ALA A 69 17.27 21.57 -6.49
N ALA A 70 18.34 22.30 -6.83
CA ALA A 70 19.09 22.07 -8.08
C ALA A 70 20.07 20.88 -8.02
N TYR A 71 20.41 20.40 -6.82
CA TYR A 71 21.33 19.27 -6.60
C TYR A 71 20.74 18.13 -5.78
N ALA A 72 19.41 18.07 -5.60
CA ALA A 72 18.78 16.85 -5.14
C ALA A 72 18.98 15.79 -6.24
N ARG A 73 20.12 15.07 -6.20
CA ARG A 73 20.40 13.94 -7.10
C ARG A 73 19.14 13.09 -7.10
N ARG A 74 18.55 12.91 -8.29
CA ARG A 74 17.35 12.09 -8.42
C ARG A 74 17.75 10.65 -8.11
N VAL A 75 17.53 10.24 -6.88
CA VAL A 75 17.74 8.86 -6.46
C VAL A 75 16.55 8.06 -6.97
N GLN A 76 16.80 6.98 -7.71
CA GLN A 76 15.76 6.09 -8.21
C GLN A 76 15.50 5.00 -7.18
N LEU A 77 14.24 4.83 -6.75
CA LEU A 77 13.82 3.67 -5.98
C LEU A 77 13.47 2.53 -6.93
N ILE A 78 13.97 1.33 -6.66
CA ILE A 78 13.66 0.11 -7.42
C ILE A 78 13.11 -0.91 -6.45
N VAL A 79 11.95 -1.50 -6.75
CA VAL A 79 11.29 -2.51 -5.91
C VAL A 79 11.20 -3.81 -6.70
N ALA A 80 11.95 -4.83 -6.27
CA ALA A 80 11.89 -6.18 -6.83
C ALA A 80 10.88 -7.07 -6.09
N GLU A 81 10.56 -8.25 -6.64
CA GLU A 81 9.67 -9.21 -5.99
C GLU A 81 10.31 -9.96 -4.80
N LYS A 82 11.62 -10.23 -4.90
CA LYS A 82 12.35 -11.05 -3.93
C LYS A 82 13.82 -10.61 -3.80
N PRO A 83 14.50 -10.93 -2.68
CA PRO A 83 15.87 -10.51 -2.43
C PRO A 83 16.87 -10.96 -3.51
N ALA A 84 16.68 -12.17 -4.07
CA ALA A 84 17.56 -12.69 -5.12
C ALA A 84 17.55 -11.79 -6.38
N VAL A 85 16.37 -11.39 -6.85
CA VAL A 85 16.23 -10.49 -7.99
C VAL A 85 16.86 -9.13 -7.68
N ALA A 86 16.65 -8.59 -6.48
CA ALA A 86 17.29 -7.34 -6.08
C ALA A 86 18.84 -7.41 -6.12
N ARG A 87 19.44 -8.56 -5.80
CA ARG A 87 20.89 -8.76 -5.90
C ARG A 87 21.37 -8.79 -7.35
N ASP A 88 20.64 -9.46 -8.23
CA ASP A 88 20.96 -9.48 -9.67
C ASP A 88 20.89 -8.07 -10.27
N LEU A 89 19.83 -7.33 -9.92
CA LEU A 89 19.69 -5.92 -10.30
C LEU A 89 20.85 -5.08 -9.75
N ALA A 90 21.19 -5.23 -8.46
CA ALA A 90 22.27 -4.48 -7.83
C ALA A 90 23.62 -4.71 -8.51
N ARG A 91 23.94 -5.97 -8.83
CA ARG A 91 25.17 -6.35 -9.55
C ARG A 91 25.28 -5.66 -10.90
N VAL A 92 24.23 -5.71 -11.71
CA VAL A 92 24.24 -5.13 -13.06
C VAL A 92 24.23 -3.59 -13.03
N LEU A 93 23.54 -3.01 -12.05
CA LEU A 93 23.36 -1.58 -11.88
C LEU A 93 24.49 -0.90 -11.08
N GLY A 94 25.49 -1.67 -10.62
CA GLY A 94 26.63 -1.14 -9.87
C GLY A 94 26.30 -0.69 -8.45
N VAL A 95 25.25 -1.24 -7.83
CA VAL A 95 24.88 -0.96 -6.45
C VAL A 95 25.47 -2.03 -5.53
N ARG A 96 26.16 -1.65 -4.46
CA ARG A 96 26.68 -2.60 -3.49
C ARG A 96 25.51 -3.29 -2.76
N ALA A 97 25.44 -4.60 -2.85
CA ALA A 97 24.41 -5.41 -2.19
C ALA A 97 24.66 -5.57 -0.68
N SER A 98 24.74 -4.45 0.05
CA SER A 98 24.93 -4.41 1.51
C SER A 98 23.74 -3.75 2.18
N GLY A 99 23.01 -4.52 3.00
CA GLY A 99 21.86 -4.04 3.76
C GLY A 99 20.82 -5.14 3.98
N GLU A 100 20.01 -4.99 5.02
CA GLU A 100 19.01 -5.99 5.42
C GLU A 100 17.71 -5.89 4.62
N HIS A 101 17.28 -4.67 4.28
CA HIS A 101 15.99 -4.43 3.61
C HIS A 101 16.10 -3.70 2.27
N CYS A 102 17.25 -3.08 2.01
CA CYS A 102 17.55 -2.40 0.76
C CYS A 102 19.06 -2.31 0.54
N PHE A 103 19.44 -2.05 -0.70
CA PHE A 103 20.80 -1.75 -1.13
C PHE A 103 20.85 -0.29 -1.54
N GLU A 104 21.68 0.50 -0.88
CA GLU A 104 21.82 1.93 -1.17
C GLU A 104 23.08 2.18 -2.00
N GLY A 105 22.90 2.85 -3.15
CA GLY A 105 23.95 3.37 -4.01
C GLY A 105 23.87 4.90 -4.11
N ALA A 106 24.75 5.49 -4.92
CA ALA A 106 24.85 6.94 -5.04
C ALA A 106 23.63 7.59 -5.73
N ASP A 107 22.97 6.87 -6.63
CA ASP A 107 21.86 7.34 -7.46
C ASP A 107 20.67 6.37 -7.48
N ARG A 108 20.77 5.24 -6.79
CA ARG A 108 19.77 4.17 -6.78
C ARG A 108 19.64 3.55 -5.40
N VAL A 109 18.40 3.24 -5.03
CA VAL A 109 18.08 2.41 -3.87
C VAL A 109 17.26 1.23 -4.36
N ILE A 110 17.74 0.02 -4.10
CA ILE A 110 17.07 -1.22 -4.52
C ILE A 110 16.52 -1.89 -3.27
N THR A 111 15.21 -2.09 -3.23
CA THR A 111 14.54 -2.87 -2.19
C THR A 111 13.74 -4.00 -2.85
N TRP A 112 13.09 -4.82 -2.03
CA TRP A 112 12.38 -6.00 -2.50
C TRP A 112 11.17 -6.30 -1.64
N CYS A 113 10.25 -7.05 -2.24
CA CYS A 113 9.22 -7.80 -1.53
C CYS A 113 9.76 -9.17 -1.10
N ILE A 114 8.93 -9.97 -0.45
CA ILE A 114 9.20 -11.38 -0.16
C ILE A 114 7.96 -12.14 -0.62
N GLY A 115 7.72 -12.14 -1.94
CA GLY A 115 6.39 -12.40 -2.48
C GLY A 115 5.39 -11.34 -2.00
N HIS A 116 4.18 -11.75 -1.62
CA HIS A 116 3.19 -10.86 -1.03
C HIS A 116 3.58 -10.37 0.37
N LEU A 117 3.96 -9.09 0.49
CA LEU A 117 4.12 -8.41 1.78
C LEU A 117 2.79 -8.07 2.44
N VAL A 118 1.73 -8.02 1.64
CA VAL A 118 0.35 -7.73 2.04
C VAL A 118 -0.58 -8.69 1.31
N GLU A 119 -1.67 -9.05 1.97
CA GLU A 119 -2.65 -10.02 1.50
C GLU A 119 -4.06 -9.53 1.78
N LEU A 120 -5.05 -10.11 1.10
CA LEU A 120 -6.46 -9.83 1.38
C LEU A 120 -6.78 -10.17 2.83
N ASP A 121 -7.59 -9.33 3.46
CA ASP A 121 -7.95 -9.49 4.86
C ASP A 121 -8.80 -10.75 5.08
N GLU A 122 -8.81 -11.24 6.32
CA GLU A 122 -9.58 -12.42 6.68
C GLU A 122 -11.07 -12.08 6.86
N PRO A 123 -11.99 -13.03 6.63
CA PRO A 123 -13.42 -12.78 6.78
C PRO A 123 -13.81 -12.12 8.12
N ALA A 124 -13.17 -12.53 9.22
CA ALA A 124 -13.47 -12.01 10.55
C ALA A 124 -13.12 -10.51 10.73
N ALA A 125 -12.28 -9.94 9.87
CA ALA A 125 -11.93 -8.51 9.89
C ALA A 125 -12.99 -7.63 9.20
N TYR A 126 -13.82 -8.22 8.34
CA TYR A 126 -14.95 -7.54 7.71
C TYR A 126 -16.20 -7.62 8.60
N ASP A 127 -16.48 -8.80 9.13
CA ASP A 127 -17.61 -9.06 10.02
C ASP A 127 -17.26 -10.14 11.04
N THR A 128 -17.42 -9.85 12.33
CA THR A 128 -17.13 -10.79 13.41
C THR A 128 -18.01 -12.05 13.34
N ARG A 129 -19.20 -11.97 12.72
CA ARG A 129 -20.06 -13.12 12.45
C ARG A 129 -19.39 -14.14 11.52
N TRP A 130 -18.48 -13.71 10.65
CA TRP A 130 -17.71 -14.58 9.76
C TRP A 130 -16.52 -15.26 10.44
N LYS A 131 -16.31 -15.06 11.75
CA LYS A 131 -15.36 -15.87 12.52
C LYS A 131 -15.85 -17.29 12.71
N ALA A 132 -17.15 -17.46 12.98
CA ALA A 132 -17.78 -18.77 13.12
C ALA A 132 -18.18 -19.31 11.74
N TRP A 133 -17.91 -20.59 11.49
CA TRP A 133 -18.25 -21.25 10.24
C TRP A 133 -19.69 -21.75 10.32
N ARG A 134 -20.62 -21.01 9.71
CA ARG A 134 -22.05 -21.32 9.72
C ARG A 134 -22.63 -21.14 8.32
N LEU A 135 -23.59 -21.98 7.93
CA LEU A 135 -24.22 -21.85 6.60
C LEU A 135 -25.07 -20.59 6.48
N ASP A 136 -25.67 -20.13 7.58
CA ASP A 136 -26.49 -18.91 7.65
C ASP A 136 -25.69 -17.60 7.49
N SER A 137 -24.36 -17.68 7.55
CA SER A 137 -23.47 -16.53 7.32
C SER A 137 -22.86 -16.50 5.91
N LEU A 138 -23.22 -17.46 5.04
CA LEU A 138 -22.77 -17.52 3.66
C LEU A 138 -23.86 -17.01 2.69
N PRO A 139 -23.47 -16.39 1.56
CA PRO A 139 -22.11 -16.05 1.18
C PRO A 139 -21.56 -14.82 1.93
N MET A 140 -20.26 -14.84 2.20
CA MET A 140 -19.48 -13.70 2.67
C MET A 140 -19.12 -12.83 1.47
N LEU A 141 -19.70 -11.63 1.44
CA LEU A 141 -19.52 -10.64 0.38
C LEU A 141 -19.07 -9.31 1.00
N PRO A 142 -17.76 -9.02 1.09
CA PRO A 142 -17.29 -7.73 1.56
C PRO A 142 -17.69 -6.63 0.58
N ALA A 143 -18.04 -5.44 1.08
CA ALA A 143 -18.32 -4.29 0.23
C ALA A 143 -17.07 -3.80 -0.52
N GLU A 144 -15.92 -3.89 0.15
CA GLU A 144 -14.60 -3.56 -0.40
C GLU A 144 -13.58 -4.53 0.16
N PHE A 145 -12.61 -4.96 -0.66
CA PHE A 145 -11.50 -5.78 -0.22
C PHE A 145 -10.45 -4.95 0.52
N ARG A 146 -10.10 -5.40 1.73
CA ARG A 146 -9.08 -4.77 2.57
C ARG A 146 -7.77 -5.55 2.45
N LEU A 147 -6.66 -4.84 2.56
CA LEU A 147 -5.33 -5.42 2.62
C LEU A 147 -4.82 -5.40 4.07
N ARG A 148 -4.19 -6.50 4.48
CA ARG A 148 -3.48 -6.59 5.76
C ARG A 148 -2.01 -7.00 5.54
N PRO A 149 -1.10 -6.67 6.48
CA PRO A 149 0.25 -7.19 6.45
C PRO A 149 0.28 -8.73 6.45
N SER A 150 1.19 -9.30 5.65
CA SER A 150 1.57 -10.69 5.79
C SER A 150 2.36 -10.88 7.09
N ARG A 151 1.99 -11.91 7.86
CA ARG A 151 2.58 -12.18 9.20
C ARG A 151 4.09 -12.42 9.17
N HIS A 152 4.62 -12.91 8.04
CA HIS A 152 6.02 -13.35 7.93
C HIS A 152 6.98 -12.27 7.44
N ALA A 153 6.48 -11.08 7.07
CA ALA A 153 7.29 -10.08 6.37
C ALA A 153 7.08 -8.63 6.88
N VAL A 154 6.66 -8.47 8.13
CA VAL A 154 6.31 -7.16 8.72
C VAL A 154 7.50 -6.18 8.72
N ALA A 155 8.72 -6.65 9.05
CA ALA A 155 9.91 -5.81 9.04
C ALA A 155 10.21 -5.26 7.64
N GLN A 156 10.18 -6.13 6.62
CA GLN A 156 10.38 -5.74 5.23
C GLN A 156 9.27 -4.79 4.75
N LEU A 157 8.00 -5.06 5.08
CA LEU A 157 6.89 -4.17 4.74
C LEU A 157 7.09 -2.77 5.31
N ARG A 158 7.49 -2.65 6.58
CA ARG A 158 7.81 -1.35 7.20
C ARG A 158 8.95 -0.63 6.50
N ALA A 159 10.01 -1.36 6.13
CA ALA A 159 11.14 -0.78 5.40
C ALA A 159 10.72 -0.24 4.02
N VAL A 160 10.01 -1.05 3.23
CA VAL A 160 9.58 -0.69 1.87
C VAL A 160 8.56 0.44 1.88
N THR A 161 7.58 0.43 2.80
CA THR A 161 6.59 1.52 2.94
C THR A 161 7.26 2.84 3.34
N ARG A 162 8.28 2.80 4.21
CA ARG A 162 9.09 3.99 4.53
C ARG A 162 9.83 4.52 3.29
N LEU A 163 10.41 3.63 2.49
CA LEU A 163 11.08 4.02 1.24
C LEU A 163 10.09 4.62 0.23
N LEU A 164 8.90 4.04 0.06
CA LEU A 164 7.86 4.58 -0.83
C LEU A 164 7.36 5.97 -0.40
N ALA A 165 7.36 6.26 0.91
CA ALA A 165 6.94 7.54 1.45
C ALA A 165 8.05 8.63 1.43
N ASP A 166 9.30 8.23 1.25
CA ASP A 166 10.45 9.13 1.29
C ASP A 166 10.45 10.08 0.08
N ARG A 167 10.55 11.39 0.37
CA ARG A 167 10.45 12.46 -0.64
C ARG A 167 11.67 12.56 -1.54
N ARG A 168 12.80 11.91 -1.19
CA ARG A 168 13.98 11.87 -2.07
C ARG A 168 13.72 11.11 -3.37
N PHE A 169 12.74 10.21 -3.37
CA PHE A 169 12.35 9.46 -4.56
C PHE A 169 11.25 10.19 -5.31
N THR A 170 11.58 10.61 -6.53
CA THR A 170 10.62 11.26 -7.45
C THR A 170 9.96 10.27 -8.40
N GLN A 171 10.44 9.02 -8.42
CA GLN A 171 9.87 7.88 -9.15
C GLN A 171 10.23 6.57 -8.47
N VAL A 172 9.45 5.53 -8.74
CA VAL A 172 9.75 4.14 -8.34
C VAL A 172 9.70 3.23 -9.55
N VAL A 173 10.64 2.30 -9.66
CA VAL A 173 10.63 1.24 -10.68
C VAL A 173 10.03 -0.02 -10.06
N ASN A 174 8.88 -0.46 -10.57
CA ASN A 174 8.38 -1.80 -10.35
C ASN A 174 9.24 -2.78 -11.16
N ALA A 175 10.02 -3.59 -10.45
CA ALA A 175 10.89 -4.63 -10.98
C ALA A 175 10.45 -6.03 -10.51
N CYS A 176 9.17 -6.21 -10.16
CA CYS A 176 8.58 -7.54 -9.97
C CYS A 176 8.50 -8.31 -11.29
N ASP A 177 8.26 -9.62 -11.23
CA ASP A 177 8.28 -10.48 -12.42
C ASP A 177 7.28 -9.99 -13.50
N ALA A 178 7.62 -10.15 -14.78
CA ALA A 178 6.80 -9.70 -15.91
C ALA A 178 5.56 -10.58 -16.12
N GLY A 179 4.54 -10.37 -15.28
CA GLY A 179 3.29 -11.11 -15.33
C GLY A 179 2.23 -10.55 -14.38
N ARG A 180 1.07 -11.19 -14.35
CA ARG A 180 -0.05 -10.80 -13.48
C ARG A 180 0.35 -10.74 -12.01
N GLU A 181 1.11 -11.73 -11.56
CA GLU A 181 1.46 -11.82 -10.15
C GLU A 181 2.44 -10.72 -9.73
N GLY A 182 3.45 -10.44 -10.54
CA GLY A 182 4.36 -9.34 -10.26
C GLY A 182 3.66 -7.98 -10.24
N GLU A 183 2.65 -7.76 -11.10
CA GLU A 183 1.78 -6.58 -10.97
C GLU A 183 1.01 -6.59 -9.64
N LEU A 184 0.37 -7.71 -9.29
CA LEU A 184 -0.46 -7.79 -8.08
C LEU A 184 0.35 -7.50 -6.81
N ILE A 185 1.52 -8.12 -6.66
CA ILE A 185 2.43 -7.92 -5.54
C ILE A 185 2.77 -6.45 -5.36
N PHE A 186 3.23 -5.79 -6.43
CA PHE A 186 3.61 -4.38 -6.37
C PHE A 186 2.39 -3.48 -6.12
N ARG A 187 1.26 -3.75 -6.78
CA ARG A 187 0.04 -2.93 -6.69
C ARG A 187 -0.59 -2.99 -5.30
N TYR A 188 -0.62 -4.17 -4.67
CA TYR A 188 -1.07 -4.29 -3.28
C TYR A 188 -0.13 -3.56 -2.33
N LEU A 189 1.19 -3.69 -2.51
CA LEU A 189 2.17 -2.98 -1.70
C LEU A 189 1.95 -1.46 -1.75
N VAL A 190 1.81 -0.86 -2.94
CA VAL A 190 1.65 0.60 -3.07
C VAL A 190 0.26 1.06 -2.61
N GLN A 191 -0.79 0.25 -2.80
CA GLN A 191 -2.12 0.52 -2.24
C GLN A 191 -2.04 0.57 -0.71
N PHE A 192 -1.38 -0.41 -0.09
CA PHE A 192 -1.22 -0.48 1.36
C PHE A 192 -0.35 0.66 1.90
N ALA A 193 0.72 1.03 1.18
CA ALA A 193 1.60 2.13 1.57
C ALA A 193 0.88 3.49 1.62
N GLY A 194 -0.22 3.67 0.89
CA GLY A 194 -1.02 4.90 0.84
C GLY A 194 -0.34 6.08 0.13
N ARG A 195 0.97 5.99 -0.12
CA ARG A 195 1.75 6.94 -0.91
C ARG A 195 2.69 6.18 -1.83
N CYS A 196 2.74 6.61 -3.08
CA CYS A 196 3.66 6.09 -4.08
C CYS A 196 4.08 7.21 -5.03
N PRO A 197 5.38 7.39 -5.32
CA PRO A 197 5.81 8.26 -6.41
C PRO A 197 5.40 7.66 -7.77
N PRO A 198 5.46 8.44 -8.87
CA PRO A 198 5.21 7.93 -10.21
C PRO A 198 5.92 6.61 -10.51
N VAL A 199 5.16 5.64 -11.03
CA VAL A 199 5.63 4.28 -11.28
C VAL A 199 6.17 4.14 -12.70
N GLN A 200 7.40 3.65 -12.81
CA GLN A 200 7.97 3.08 -14.02
C GLN A 200 7.99 1.56 -13.88
N ARG A 201 7.94 0.85 -15.01
CA ARG A 201 7.85 -0.60 -15.05
C ARG A 201 9.00 -1.20 -15.84
N LEU A 202 9.79 -2.04 -15.16
CA LEU A 202 10.80 -2.88 -15.79
C LEU A 202 10.14 -4.17 -16.31
N TRP A 203 10.01 -4.32 -17.62
CA TRP A 203 9.32 -5.46 -18.23
C TRP A 203 10.30 -6.43 -18.90
N ILE A 204 10.89 -7.33 -18.11
CA ILE A 204 11.87 -8.32 -18.58
C ILE A 204 11.49 -9.73 -18.11
N SER A 205 11.75 -10.74 -18.95
CA SER A 205 11.54 -12.16 -18.63
C SER A 205 12.85 -12.92 -18.35
N SER A 206 13.99 -12.24 -18.40
CA SER A 206 15.33 -12.79 -18.17
C SER A 206 16.14 -11.86 -17.28
N LEU A 207 16.92 -12.45 -16.37
CA LEU A 207 17.83 -11.75 -15.45
C LEU A 207 19.28 -11.72 -15.94
N THR A 208 19.54 -12.02 -17.22
CA THR A 208 20.85 -11.78 -17.83
C THR A 208 21.20 -10.29 -17.80
N ASP A 209 22.48 -9.97 -17.67
CA ASP A 209 23.00 -8.59 -17.61
C ASP A 209 22.46 -7.72 -18.75
N ASP A 210 22.49 -8.25 -19.97
CA ASP A 210 22.01 -7.57 -21.16
C ASP A 210 20.52 -7.27 -21.13
N ALA A 211 19.70 -8.25 -20.68
CA ALA A 211 18.26 -8.06 -20.54
C ALA A 211 17.94 -6.99 -19.51
N ILE A 212 18.64 -6.99 -18.37
CA ILE A 212 18.48 -5.96 -17.32
C ILE A 212 18.88 -4.59 -17.88
N ARG A 213 20.06 -4.45 -18.50
CA ARG A 213 20.52 -3.17 -19.07
C ARG A 213 19.54 -2.63 -20.11
N ARG A 214 19.11 -3.46 -21.06
CA ARG A 214 18.11 -3.07 -22.07
C ARG A 214 16.77 -2.72 -21.44
N GLY A 215 16.33 -3.49 -20.45
CA GLY A 215 15.07 -3.25 -19.74
C GLY A 215 15.05 -1.90 -19.01
N PHE A 216 16.13 -1.53 -18.36
CA PHE A 216 16.25 -0.21 -17.70
C PHE A 216 16.35 0.95 -18.71
N ALA A 217 16.87 0.71 -19.91
CA ALA A 217 16.86 1.70 -20.98
C ALA A 217 15.47 1.89 -21.61
N ALA A 218 14.56 0.92 -21.45
CA ALA A 218 13.24 0.89 -22.07
C ALA A 218 12.11 0.70 -21.03
N LEU A 219 12.21 1.42 -19.90
CA LEU A 219 11.17 1.43 -18.86
C LEU A 219 9.84 1.92 -19.43
N ARG A 220 8.76 1.24 -19.03
CA ARG A 220 7.39 1.61 -19.43
C ARG A 220 6.73 2.45 -18.33
N PRO A 221 5.88 3.43 -18.66
CA PRO A 221 4.99 4.02 -17.68
C PRO A 221 4.13 2.93 -17.01
N GLY A 222 4.02 2.94 -15.68
CA GLY A 222 3.25 1.93 -14.94
C GLY A 222 1.79 1.83 -15.38
N ALA A 223 1.20 2.96 -15.82
CA ALA A 223 -0.17 3.03 -16.32
C ALA A 223 -0.45 2.12 -17.52
N GLN A 224 0.58 1.79 -18.33
CA GLN A 224 0.41 0.85 -19.44
C GLN A 224 0.04 -0.57 -18.98
N LEU A 225 0.28 -0.90 -17.71
CA LEU A 225 0.02 -2.21 -17.12
C LEU A 225 -1.23 -2.22 -16.22
N ASP A 226 -1.98 -1.11 -16.14
CA ASP A 226 -3.20 -1.05 -15.32
C ASP A 226 -4.23 -2.13 -15.70
N PRO A 227 -4.52 -2.43 -16.99
CA PRO A 227 -5.43 -3.53 -17.33
C PRO A 227 -4.96 -4.90 -16.84
N LEU A 228 -3.64 -5.13 -16.82
CA LEU A 228 -3.05 -6.37 -16.32
C LEU A 228 -3.16 -6.46 -14.79
N ALA A 229 -2.95 -5.33 -14.10
CA ALA A 229 -3.13 -5.23 -12.66
C ALA A 229 -4.59 -5.46 -12.25
N ASP A 230 -5.55 -4.89 -12.99
CA ASP A 230 -6.99 -5.08 -12.76
C ASP A 230 -7.40 -6.54 -12.97
N ALA A 231 -6.88 -7.19 -14.01
CA ALA A 231 -7.10 -8.62 -14.24
C ALA A 231 -6.51 -9.49 -13.13
N ALA A 232 -5.33 -9.14 -12.61
CA ALA A 232 -4.70 -9.86 -11.51
C ALA A 232 -5.47 -9.68 -10.19
N ARG A 233 -5.92 -8.45 -9.90
CA ARG A 233 -6.76 -8.14 -8.73
C ARG A 233 -8.08 -8.89 -8.79
N SER A 234 -8.78 -8.81 -9.92
CA SER A 234 -10.07 -9.48 -10.11
C SER A 234 -9.96 -10.99 -9.87
N ARG A 235 -8.86 -11.61 -10.33
CA ARG A 235 -8.59 -13.03 -10.05
C ARG A 235 -8.37 -13.28 -8.55
N SER A 236 -7.53 -12.49 -7.89
CA SER A 236 -7.24 -12.64 -6.46
C SER A 236 -8.50 -12.50 -5.60
N GLU A 237 -9.35 -11.52 -5.91
CA GLU A 237 -10.62 -11.28 -5.22
C GLU A 237 -11.64 -12.37 -5.51
N ALA A 238 -11.73 -12.87 -6.75
CA ALA A 238 -12.57 -14.01 -7.12
C ALA A 238 -12.12 -15.30 -6.40
N ASP A 239 -10.81 -15.57 -6.33
CA ASP A 239 -10.25 -16.72 -5.62
C ASP A 239 -10.58 -16.63 -4.12
N TRP A 240 -10.55 -15.43 -3.52
CA TRP A 240 -10.98 -15.21 -2.15
C TRP A 240 -12.48 -15.48 -1.98
N LEU A 241 -13.34 -14.92 -2.85
CA LEU A 241 -14.80 -15.10 -2.76
C LEU A 241 -15.20 -16.55 -2.91
N VAL A 242 -14.77 -17.20 -3.99
CA VAL A 242 -15.15 -18.57 -4.31
C VAL A 242 -14.49 -19.52 -3.32
N GLY A 243 -13.18 -19.38 -3.09
CA GLY A 243 -12.41 -20.26 -2.22
C GLY A 243 -12.90 -20.24 -0.78
N MET A 244 -13.08 -19.05 -0.19
CA MET A 244 -13.51 -18.93 1.20
C MET A 244 -14.95 -19.41 1.40
N ASN A 245 -15.87 -19.05 0.49
CA ASN A 245 -17.27 -19.45 0.62
C ASN A 245 -17.47 -20.94 0.34
N ALA A 246 -16.91 -21.48 -0.74
CA ALA A 246 -17.06 -22.88 -1.11
C ALA A 246 -16.44 -23.82 -0.07
N THR A 247 -15.21 -23.52 0.38
CA THR A 247 -14.53 -24.34 1.40
C THR A 247 -15.33 -24.39 2.70
N ARG A 248 -15.86 -23.24 3.16
CA ARG A 248 -16.70 -23.19 4.36
C ARG A 248 -18.02 -23.92 4.17
N ALA A 249 -18.70 -23.74 3.04
CA ALA A 249 -19.97 -24.42 2.75
C ALA A 249 -19.81 -25.95 2.76
N ILE A 250 -18.78 -26.47 2.07
CA ILE A 250 -18.50 -27.91 2.00
C ILE A 250 -18.10 -28.44 3.38
N THR A 251 -17.22 -27.74 4.09
CA THR A 251 -16.73 -28.18 5.41
C THR A 251 -17.85 -28.20 6.45
N VAL A 252 -18.76 -27.23 6.47
CA VAL A 252 -19.88 -27.21 7.42
C VAL A 252 -20.91 -28.29 7.09
N ARG A 253 -21.16 -28.58 5.81
CA ARG A 253 -22.08 -29.66 5.41
C ARG A 253 -21.51 -31.06 5.62
N GLY A 254 -20.19 -31.21 5.59
CA GLY A 254 -19.50 -32.49 5.79
C GLY A 254 -19.24 -32.85 7.26
N ARG A 255 -19.67 -32.00 8.20
CA ARG A 255 -19.67 -32.28 9.65
C ARG A 255 -21.03 -32.79 10.06
#